data_AF-A0A5C6PSS0-F1
#
_entry.id   AF-A0A5C6PSS0-F1
#
_cell.length_a   1.000
_cell.length_b   1.000
_cell.length_c   1.000
_cell.angle_alpha   90.00
_cell.angle_beta   90.00
_cell.angle_gamma   90.00
#
_symmetry.space_group_name_H-M   'P 1'
#
loop_
_entity.id
_entity.type
_entity.pdbx_description
1 polymer ?
#
loop_
_entity_poly.entity_id
_entity_poly.type
_entity_poly.pdbx_seq_one_letter_code
_entity_poly.pdbx_strand_id
1 'polypeptide(L)'
;MEPSWDDGWQMTPDATTLRGVLWCRRGLTGAQYRALNAGSVAFDHWAAAVEAVWWAVALDDVLHSLHDQRYLAARAAEVDGETVVGLRWLRHQHAHRIVVTGHGGAKRNFFGPTGFGPPFYISPSNRWMQRTDIPADGRRRDLAAEGAYDARVAGYPLDAPIAKALKWFDAVLVAGGIDPHQEIDQEDPTVL
;
A
#
# COMPACT_ATOMS: atom_id res chain seq x y z
N MET A 1 -14.00 -13.10 -22.37
CA MET A 1 -14.46 -12.47 -21.14
C MET A 1 -13.21 -12.30 -20.30
N GLU A 2 -12.75 -11.07 -20.09
CA GLU A 2 -11.60 -10.84 -19.20
C GLU A 2 -12.04 -11.20 -17.78
N PRO A 3 -11.20 -11.89 -16.99
CA PRO A 3 -11.57 -12.31 -15.65
C PRO A 3 -11.79 -11.09 -14.76
N SER A 4 -13.02 -10.93 -14.27
CA SER A 4 -13.37 -9.98 -13.23
C SER A 4 -13.37 -10.70 -11.87
N TRP A 5 -13.05 -9.98 -10.79
CA TRP A 5 -13.01 -10.54 -9.44
C TRP A 5 -14.42 -10.82 -8.89
N ASP A 6 -15.47 -10.27 -9.51
CA ASP A 6 -16.89 -10.47 -9.15
C ASP A 6 -17.59 -11.62 -9.91
N ASP A 7 -16.87 -12.37 -10.75
CA ASP A 7 -17.37 -13.51 -11.54
C ASP A 7 -17.66 -14.79 -10.71
N GLY A 8 -18.07 -14.65 -9.45
CA GLY A 8 -18.46 -15.76 -8.56
C GLY A 8 -17.29 -16.60 -8.03
N TRP A 9 -16.19 -15.96 -7.66
CA TRP A 9 -15.03 -16.66 -7.08
C TRP A 9 -15.38 -17.23 -5.71
N GLN A 10 -14.81 -18.37 -5.35
CA GLN A 10 -14.89 -18.87 -3.99
C GLN A 10 -13.50 -19.22 -3.48
N MET A 11 -13.16 -18.65 -2.32
CA MET A 11 -11.96 -18.98 -1.57
C MET A 11 -12.31 -20.06 -0.55
N THR A 12 -11.52 -21.14 -0.54
CA THR A 12 -11.62 -22.21 0.47
C THR A 12 -10.28 -22.41 1.18
N PRO A 13 -9.71 -21.36 1.80
CA PRO A 13 -8.46 -21.49 2.53
C PRO A 13 -8.64 -22.42 3.74
N ASP A 14 -7.59 -23.17 4.08
CA ASP A 14 -7.54 -23.83 5.38
C ASP A 14 -7.54 -22.79 6.52
N ALA A 15 -7.80 -23.23 7.75
CA ALA A 15 -7.90 -22.35 8.91
C ALA A 15 -6.60 -21.56 9.21
N THR A 16 -5.43 -22.07 8.85
CA THR A 16 -4.16 -21.37 9.03
C THR A 16 -3.98 -20.28 7.98
N THR A 17 -4.28 -20.61 6.73
CA THR A 17 -4.23 -19.65 5.62
C THR A 17 -5.25 -18.52 5.82
N LEU A 18 -6.48 -18.84 6.24
CA LEU A 18 -7.49 -17.84 6.56
C LEU A 18 -7.03 -16.87 7.65
N ARG A 19 -6.43 -17.39 8.73
CA ARG A 19 -5.85 -16.54 9.80
C ARG A 19 -4.75 -15.63 9.26
N GLY A 20 -3.85 -16.16 8.44
CA GLY A 20 -2.79 -15.36 7.81
C GLY A 20 -3.33 -14.22 6.95
N VAL A 21 -4.38 -14.48 6.16
CA VAL A 21 -5.10 -13.46 5.38
C VAL A 21 -5.63 -12.35 6.28
N LEU A 22 -6.35 -12.71 7.34
CA LEU A 22 -7.00 -11.74 8.23
C LEU A 22 -5.98 -10.96 9.06
N TRP A 23 -4.88 -11.59 9.51
CA TRP A 23 -3.78 -10.88 10.18
C TRP A 23 -3.13 -9.87 9.24
N CYS A 24 -2.81 -10.25 8.00
CA CYS A 24 -2.23 -9.30 7.05
C CYS A 24 -3.16 -8.12 6.79
N ARG A 25 -4.47 -8.38 6.63
CA ARG A 25 -5.48 -7.33 6.47
C ARG A 25 -5.55 -6.43 7.71
N ARG A 26 -5.57 -6.98 8.92
CA ARG A 26 -5.59 -6.21 10.17
C ARG A 26 -4.33 -5.39 10.38
N GLY A 27 -3.16 -5.96 10.09
CA GLY A 27 -1.87 -5.25 10.11
C GLY A 27 -1.87 -4.07 9.13
N LEU A 28 -2.36 -4.29 7.90
CA LEU A 28 -2.53 -3.24 6.89
C LEU A 28 -3.44 -2.11 7.39
N THR A 29 -4.62 -2.44 7.93
CA THR A 29 -5.56 -1.45 8.48
C THR A 29 -4.96 -0.69 9.67
N GLY A 30 -4.28 -1.38 10.58
CA GLY A 30 -3.64 -0.77 11.74
C GLY A 30 -2.50 0.18 11.35
N ALA A 31 -1.66 -0.22 10.41
CA ALA A 31 -0.59 0.62 9.88
C ALA A 31 -1.14 1.84 9.12
N GLN A 32 -2.19 1.66 8.31
CA GLN A 32 -2.88 2.78 7.66
C GLN A 32 -3.45 3.76 8.68
N TYR A 33 -4.10 3.26 9.74
CA TYR A 33 -4.63 4.09 10.81
C TYR A 33 -3.52 4.90 11.48
N ARG A 34 -2.37 4.28 11.79
CA ARG A 34 -1.21 5.00 12.33
C ARG A 34 -0.67 6.05 11.37
N ALA A 35 -0.59 5.76 10.07
CA ALA A 35 -0.15 6.71 9.06
C ALA A 35 -1.07 7.96 9.01
N LEU A 36 -2.39 7.76 9.02
CA LEU A 36 -3.39 8.83 9.06
C LEU A 36 -3.32 9.68 10.35
N ASN A 37 -2.95 9.05 11.46
CA ASN A 37 -2.94 9.68 12.78
C ASN A 37 -1.54 10.11 13.27
N ALA A 38 -0.50 9.98 12.45
CA ALA A 38 0.88 10.37 12.79
C ALA A 38 1.05 11.89 13.02
N GLY A 39 0.00 12.68 12.77
CA GLY A 39 -0.02 14.11 13.00
C GLY A 39 1.09 14.83 12.22
N SER A 40 1.93 15.60 12.92
CA SER A 40 3.05 16.33 12.32
C SER A 40 4.37 15.56 12.30
N VAL A 41 4.42 14.32 12.80
CA VAL A 41 5.68 13.57 12.88
C VAL A 41 5.90 12.83 11.55
N ALA A 42 6.76 13.41 10.71
CA ALA A 42 6.99 12.90 9.36
C ALA A 42 7.58 11.47 9.33
N PHE A 43 8.45 11.16 10.30
CA PHE A 43 9.04 9.83 10.42
C PHE A 43 7.99 8.78 10.78
N ASP A 44 7.11 9.05 11.75
CA ASP A 44 6.06 8.12 12.17
C ASP A 44 5.06 7.88 11.03
N HIS A 45 4.72 8.93 10.27
CA HIS A 45 3.88 8.80 9.08
C HIS A 45 4.55 7.88 8.04
N TRP A 46 5.82 8.12 7.74
CA TRP A 46 6.57 7.28 6.79
C TRP A 46 6.72 5.84 7.28
N ALA A 47 7.10 5.62 8.54
CA ALA A 47 7.30 4.29 9.11
C ALA A 47 6.00 3.47 9.08
N ALA A 48 4.88 4.08 9.49
CA ALA A 48 3.58 3.44 9.42
C ALA A 48 3.16 3.15 7.97
N ALA A 49 3.41 4.06 7.04
CA ALA A 49 3.11 3.85 5.63
C ALA A 49 3.94 2.70 5.03
N VAL A 50 5.24 2.62 5.33
CA VAL A 50 6.11 1.52 4.91
C VAL A 50 5.63 0.20 5.48
N GLU A 51 5.30 0.16 6.77
CA GLU A 51 4.74 -1.04 7.39
C GLU A 51 3.46 -1.50 6.67
N ALA A 52 2.57 -0.58 6.32
CA ALA A 52 1.36 -0.89 5.56
C ALA A 52 1.70 -1.49 4.18
N VAL A 53 2.75 -0.99 3.50
CA VAL A 53 3.24 -1.58 2.24
C VAL A 53 3.67 -3.04 2.44
N TRP A 54 4.35 -3.37 3.54
CA TRP A 54 4.73 -4.74 3.85
C TRP A 54 3.51 -5.65 4.05
N TRP A 55 2.52 -5.19 4.81
CA TRP A 55 1.28 -5.95 5.02
C TRP A 55 0.47 -6.13 3.72
N ALA A 56 0.39 -5.09 2.89
CA ALA A 56 -0.29 -5.16 1.60
C ALA A 56 0.36 -6.21 0.67
N VAL A 57 1.69 -6.24 0.60
CA VAL A 57 2.40 -7.21 -0.25
C VAL A 57 2.30 -8.63 0.31
N ALA A 58 2.33 -8.81 1.63
CA ALA A 58 2.11 -10.11 2.24
C ALA A 58 0.70 -10.65 1.93
N LEU A 59 -0.33 -9.81 2.02
CA LEU A 59 -1.71 -10.18 1.66
C LEU A 59 -1.82 -10.52 0.17
N ASP A 60 -1.18 -9.73 -0.69
CA ASP A 60 -1.13 -9.96 -2.14
C ASP A 60 -0.46 -11.29 -2.51
N ASP A 61 0.61 -11.68 -1.80
CA ASP A 61 1.28 -12.97 -1.97
C ASP A 61 0.37 -14.15 -1.58
N VAL A 62 -0.37 -14.04 -0.47
CA VAL A 62 -1.31 -15.08 -0.03
C VAL A 62 -2.51 -15.20 -0.98
N LEU A 63 -3.06 -14.08 -1.46
CA LEU A 63 -4.17 -14.13 -2.42
C LEU A 63 -3.73 -14.70 -3.77
N HIS A 64 -2.50 -14.40 -4.20
CA HIS A 64 -1.94 -15.04 -5.39
C HIS A 64 -1.78 -16.55 -5.20
N SER A 65 -1.34 -17.03 -4.04
CA SER A 65 -1.18 -18.49 -3.82
C SER A 65 -2.52 -19.25 -3.81
N LEU A 66 -3.62 -18.58 -3.44
CA LEU A 66 -4.97 -19.17 -3.43
C LEU A 66 -5.63 -19.26 -4.81
N HIS A 67 -5.29 -18.37 -5.75
CA HIS A 67 -6.00 -18.22 -7.04
C HIS A 67 -5.09 -18.12 -8.28
N ASP A 68 -3.78 -18.26 -8.10
CA ASP A 68 -2.73 -18.30 -9.13
C ASP A 68 -2.89 -17.17 -10.18
N GLN A 69 -2.87 -17.50 -11.48
CA GLN A 69 -2.86 -16.54 -12.58
C GLN A 69 -4.17 -15.76 -12.69
N ARG A 70 -5.28 -16.32 -12.21
CA ARG A 70 -6.58 -15.65 -12.29
C ARG A 70 -6.58 -14.38 -11.44
N TYR A 71 -6.01 -14.46 -10.23
CA TYR A 71 -5.84 -13.32 -9.33
C TYR A 71 -4.96 -12.23 -9.95
N LEU A 72 -3.83 -12.62 -10.56
CA LEU A 72 -2.93 -11.67 -11.21
C LEU A 72 -3.61 -10.92 -12.36
N ALA A 73 -4.41 -11.62 -13.17
CA ALA A 73 -5.15 -11.02 -14.26
C ALA A 73 -6.20 -10.02 -13.75
N ALA A 74 -7.00 -10.40 -12.76
CA ALA A 74 -8.01 -9.52 -12.16
C ALA A 74 -7.36 -8.28 -11.51
N ARG A 75 -6.26 -8.47 -10.77
CA ARG A 75 -5.50 -7.36 -10.16
C ARG A 75 -4.95 -6.39 -11.21
N ALA A 76 -4.54 -6.88 -12.38
CA ALA A 76 -4.01 -6.05 -13.46
C ALA A 76 -5.11 -5.28 -14.24
N ALA A 77 -6.35 -5.78 -14.22
CA ALA A 77 -7.48 -5.17 -14.93
C ALA A 77 -8.12 -4.01 -14.16
N GLU A 78 -7.88 -3.93 -12.84
CA GLU A 78 -8.56 -3.00 -11.93
C GLU A 78 -7.63 -1.91 -11.41
N VAL A 79 -8.10 -0.66 -11.36
CA VAL A 79 -7.29 0.50 -10.95
C VAL A 79 -6.75 0.36 -9.52
N ASP A 80 -7.61 -0.11 -8.61
CA ASP A 80 -7.24 -0.33 -7.22
C ASP A 80 -6.29 -1.54 -7.08
N GLY A 81 -6.41 -2.55 -7.95
CA GLY A 81 -5.49 -3.69 -8.04
C GLY A 81 -4.12 -3.33 -8.61
N GLU A 82 -4.06 -2.47 -9.63
CA GLU A 82 -2.82 -1.94 -10.19
C GLU A 82 -2.02 -1.16 -9.14
N THR A 83 -2.70 -0.52 -8.20
CA THR A 83 -2.05 0.14 -7.06
C THR A 83 -1.23 -0.85 -6.23
N VAL A 84 -1.73 -2.08 -6.01
CA VAL A 84 -1.00 -3.14 -5.29
C VAL A 84 0.27 -3.54 -6.05
N VAL A 85 0.24 -3.58 -7.38
CA VAL A 85 1.43 -3.84 -8.21
C VAL A 85 2.51 -2.77 -7.97
N GLY A 86 2.10 -1.49 -7.94
CA GLY A 86 3.02 -0.40 -7.60
C GLY A 86 3.59 -0.50 -6.18
N LEU A 87 2.76 -0.87 -5.19
CA LEU A 87 3.23 -1.09 -3.81
C LEU A 87 4.22 -2.26 -3.69
N ARG A 88 4.02 -3.33 -4.47
CA ARG A 88 4.96 -4.46 -4.56
C ARG A 88 6.33 -4.02 -5.07
N TRP A 89 6.37 -3.18 -6.11
CA TRP A 89 7.63 -2.59 -6.57
C TRP A 89 8.31 -1.78 -5.47
N LEU A 90 7.54 -0.96 -4.75
CA LEU A 90 8.04 -0.14 -3.65
C LEU A 90 8.61 -0.99 -2.50
N ARG A 91 7.94 -2.07 -2.11
CA ARG A 91 8.45 -3.03 -1.12
C ARG A 91 9.80 -3.60 -1.53
N HIS A 92 10.02 -3.93 -2.81
CA HIS A 92 11.33 -4.39 -3.27
C HIS A 92 12.41 -3.34 -3.06
N GLN A 93 12.11 -2.05 -3.23
CA GLN A 93 13.05 -0.99 -2.92
C GLN A 93 13.39 -0.94 -1.43
N HIS A 94 12.41 -1.05 -0.53
CA HIS A 94 12.64 -1.09 0.93
C HIS A 94 13.38 -2.34 1.42
N ALA A 95 13.08 -3.50 0.85
CA ALA A 95 13.69 -4.77 1.25
C ALA A 95 15.19 -4.83 0.94
N HIS A 96 15.63 -4.11 -0.08
CA HIS A 96 17.02 -4.15 -0.53
C HIS A 96 17.80 -2.89 -0.20
N ARG A 97 17.12 -1.87 0.36
CA ARG A 97 17.72 -0.59 0.67
C ARG A 97 17.08 0.05 1.89
N ILE A 98 17.93 0.54 2.77
CA ILE A 98 17.52 1.44 3.85
C ILE A 98 17.38 2.84 3.25
N VAL A 99 16.33 3.06 2.44
CA VAL A 99 16.03 4.34 1.79
C VAL A 99 14.68 4.86 2.27
N VAL A 100 14.67 6.12 2.71
CA VAL A 100 13.44 6.86 2.95
C VAL A 100 12.85 7.25 1.61
N THR A 101 11.83 6.52 1.16
CA THR A 101 11.11 6.79 -0.12
C THR A 101 9.91 7.73 0.06
N GLY A 102 9.74 8.29 1.26
CA GLY A 102 8.81 9.37 1.52
C GLY A 102 9.54 10.71 1.47
N HIS A 103 8.93 11.72 0.86
CA HIS A 103 9.41 13.08 0.97
C HIS A 103 8.41 13.91 1.78
N GLY A 104 8.90 14.53 2.86
CA GLY A 104 8.26 15.66 3.52
C GLY A 104 9.01 16.92 3.10
N GLY A 105 8.36 17.83 2.37
CA GLY A 105 9.03 19.03 1.86
C GLY A 105 9.50 19.97 2.99
N ALA A 106 10.56 20.74 2.73
CA ALA A 106 10.90 21.89 3.55
C ALA A 106 9.73 22.89 3.57
N LYS A 107 9.32 23.35 4.76
CA LYS A 107 8.26 24.34 4.93
C LYS A 107 8.69 25.70 4.34
N ARG A 108 8.48 25.93 3.04
CA ARG A 108 8.56 27.27 2.47
C ARG A 108 7.29 28.05 2.87
N ASN A 109 7.47 29.21 3.50
CA ASN A 109 6.40 30.19 3.63
C ASN A 109 5.86 30.48 2.22
N PHE A 110 4.55 30.36 2.03
CA PHE A 110 3.87 30.61 0.76
C PHE A 110 4.19 32.01 0.21
N PHE A 111 4.41 32.97 1.11
CA PHE A 111 4.80 34.33 0.77
C PHE A 111 6.32 34.54 0.57
N GLY A 112 7.13 33.49 0.62
CA GLY A 112 8.59 33.56 0.54
C GLY A 112 9.26 34.18 1.79
N PRO A 113 10.59 34.37 1.79
CA PRO A 113 11.34 34.96 2.91
C PRO A 113 11.13 36.48 3.09
N THR A 114 10.47 37.15 2.15
CA THR A 114 10.25 38.62 2.14
C THR A 114 8.76 39.02 2.20
N GLY A 115 7.86 38.05 2.38
CA GLY A 115 6.43 38.30 2.37
C GLY A 115 5.91 39.05 3.61
N PHE A 116 5.14 40.11 3.40
CA PHE A 116 4.38 40.77 4.47
C PHE A 116 3.13 39.94 4.82
N GLY A 117 3.17 39.24 5.96
CA GLY A 117 2.05 38.50 6.51
C GLY A 117 2.50 37.43 7.51
N PRO A 118 1.61 36.93 8.39
CA PRO A 118 1.93 35.77 9.22
C PRO A 118 2.27 34.57 8.33
N PRO A 119 3.17 33.67 8.77
CA PRO A 119 3.62 32.55 7.95
C PRO A 119 2.43 31.67 7.52
N PHE A 120 2.25 31.52 6.21
CA PHE A 120 1.20 30.69 5.61
C PHE A 120 1.90 29.56 4.86
N TYR A 121 1.60 28.31 5.19
CA TYR A 121 2.22 27.15 4.55
C TYR A 121 1.18 26.41 3.71
N ILE A 122 1.35 26.38 2.39
CA ILE A 122 0.64 25.39 1.55
C ILE A 122 1.55 24.17 1.47
N SER A 123 1.60 23.37 2.55
CA SER A 123 2.39 22.14 2.51
C SER A 123 1.61 21.06 1.77
N PRO A 124 2.18 20.39 0.76
CA PRO A 124 1.69 19.07 0.41
C PRO A 124 1.89 18.15 1.63
N SER A 125 0.95 17.25 1.85
CA SER A 125 1.13 16.08 2.73
C SER A 125 2.43 15.33 2.39
N ASN A 126 2.97 14.55 3.34
CA ASN A 126 4.06 13.62 3.04
C ASN A 126 3.63 12.72 1.88
N ARG A 127 4.53 12.53 0.90
CA ARG A 127 4.23 11.82 -0.36
C ARG A 127 5.29 10.77 -0.65
N TRP A 128 4.89 9.77 -1.43
CA TRP A 128 5.84 8.85 -2.05
C TRP A 128 6.69 9.59 -3.09
N MET A 129 7.98 9.31 -3.11
CA MET A 129 8.92 9.87 -4.09
C MET A 129 8.56 9.49 -5.52
N GLN A 130 8.93 10.34 -6.48
CA GLN A 130 8.91 9.94 -7.89
C GLN A 130 9.92 8.82 -8.11
N ARG A 131 9.64 7.88 -9.02
CA ARG A 131 10.56 6.77 -9.30
C ARG A 131 11.93 7.26 -9.76
N THR A 132 11.98 8.37 -10.49
CA THR A 132 13.23 9.00 -10.94
C THR A 132 14.11 9.50 -9.80
N ASP A 133 13.52 9.76 -8.64
CA ASP A 133 14.22 10.24 -7.44
C ASP A 133 14.66 9.08 -6.55
N ILE A 134 14.16 7.88 -6.80
CA ILE A 134 14.58 6.65 -6.14
C ILE A 134 15.80 6.11 -6.90
N PRO A 135 16.95 5.89 -6.23
CA PRO A 135 18.14 5.34 -6.89
C PRO A 135 17.80 4.05 -7.66
N ALA A 136 18.50 3.70 -8.74
CA ALA A 136 18.27 2.44 -9.46
C ALA A 136 18.96 1.27 -8.74
N ASP A 137 18.28 0.15 -8.49
CA ASP A 137 18.81 -1.02 -7.74
C ASP A 137 19.72 -1.95 -8.54
N GLY A 138 20.00 -1.63 -9.81
CA GLY A 138 20.87 -2.40 -10.69
C GLY A 138 20.29 -3.75 -11.10
N ARG A 139 19.05 -4.08 -10.71
CA ARG A 139 18.38 -5.32 -11.08
C ARG A 139 17.65 -5.19 -12.41
N ARG A 140 17.22 -6.34 -12.93
CA ARG A 140 16.33 -6.37 -14.09
C ARG A 140 15.05 -5.61 -13.76
N ARG A 141 14.77 -4.60 -14.59
CA ARG A 141 13.59 -3.75 -14.48
C ARG A 141 12.32 -4.54 -14.74
N ASP A 142 11.36 -4.39 -13.83
CA ASP A 142 9.98 -4.82 -14.03
C ASP A 142 9.20 -3.61 -14.54
N LEU A 143 9.14 -3.47 -15.87
CA LEU A 143 8.53 -2.30 -16.51
C LEU A 143 7.04 -2.16 -16.19
N ALA A 144 6.34 -3.27 -15.97
CA ALA A 144 4.93 -3.24 -15.61
C ALA A 144 4.75 -2.70 -14.19
N ALA A 145 5.53 -3.19 -13.23
CA ALA A 145 5.45 -2.74 -11.85
C ALA A 145 5.98 -1.31 -11.66
N GLU A 146 7.01 -0.91 -12.41
CA GLU A 146 7.45 0.48 -12.48
C GLU A 146 6.37 1.41 -13.04
N GLY A 147 5.69 1.01 -14.12
CA GLY A 147 4.58 1.77 -14.70
C GLY A 147 3.41 1.92 -13.73
N ALA A 148 3.04 0.85 -13.03
CA ALA A 148 2.01 0.88 -12.00
C ALA A 148 2.40 1.79 -10.83
N TYR A 149 3.66 1.76 -10.38
CA TYR A 149 4.18 2.66 -9.36
C TYR A 149 4.06 4.13 -9.81
N ASP A 150 4.54 4.46 -11.01
CA ASP A 150 4.49 5.82 -11.56
C ASP A 150 3.05 6.33 -11.68
N ALA A 151 2.11 5.48 -12.08
CA ALA A 151 0.71 5.86 -12.29
C ALA A 151 -0.10 6.00 -10.99
N ARG A 152 0.17 5.14 -9.99
CA ARG A 152 -0.74 4.92 -8.85
C ARG A 152 -0.16 5.24 -7.48
N VAL A 153 1.16 5.32 -7.35
CA VAL A 153 1.84 5.47 -6.05
C VAL A 153 2.69 6.73 -6.00
N ALA A 154 3.54 6.94 -7.01
CA ALA A 154 4.47 8.06 -7.08
C ALA A 154 3.77 9.42 -6.93
N GLY A 155 4.28 10.26 -6.02
CA GLY A 155 3.74 11.60 -5.79
C GLY A 155 2.40 11.66 -5.05
N TYR A 156 1.74 10.54 -4.78
CA TYR A 156 0.53 10.51 -3.96
C TYR A 156 0.88 10.64 -2.46
N PRO A 157 -0.04 11.18 -1.65
CA PRO A 157 0.07 11.13 -0.19
C PRO A 157 0.37 9.71 0.29
N LEU A 158 1.21 9.57 1.33
CA LEU A 158 1.68 8.25 1.76
C LEU A 158 0.54 7.25 2.02
N ASP A 159 -0.54 7.74 2.62
CA ASP A 159 -1.76 7.00 3.00
C ASP A 159 -2.67 6.63 1.82
N ALA A 160 -2.66 7.42 0.74
CA ALA A 160 -3.66 7.28 -0.32
C ALA A 160 -3.55 5.95 -1.10
N PRO A 161 -2.36 5.51 -1.56
CA PRO A 161 -2.22 4.19 -2.21
C PRO A 161 -2.51 3.02 -1.28
N ILE A 162 -2.26 3.18 0.02
CA ILE A 162 -2.56 2.17 1.05
C ILE A 162 -4.08 1.98 1.17
N ALA A 163 -4.83 3.08 1.22
CA ALA A 163 -6.29 3.04 1.25
C ALA A 163 -6.89 2.34 0.01
N LYS A 164 -6.29 2.58 -1.15
CA LYS A 164 -6.69 1.96 -2.42
C LYS A 164 -6.42 0.45 -2.43
N ALA A 165 -5.26 0.04 -1.95
CA ALA A 165 -4.93 -1.38 -1.80
C ALA A 165 -5.88 -2.08 -0.82
N LEU A 166 -6.18 -1.46 0.34
CA LEU A 166 -7.13 -2.03 1.30
C LEU A 166 -8.53 -2.21 0.67
N LYS A 167 -9.01 -1.22 -0.08
CA LYS A 167 -10.28 -1.31 -0.81
C LYS A 167 -10.29 -2.48 -1.81
N TRP A 168 -9.20 -2.66 -2.56
CA TRP A 168 -9.04 -3.80 -3.47
C TRP A 168 -9.10 -5.13 -2.72
N PHE A 169 -8.34 -5.27 -1.64
CA PHE A 169 -8.32 -6.52 -0.88
C PHE A 169 -9.67 -6.84 -0.24
N ASP A 170 -10.34 -5.86 0.36
CA ASP A 170 -11.68 -6.07 0.94
C ASP A 170 -12.68 -6.52 -0.14
N ALA A 171 -12.61 -5.95 -1.35
CA ALA A 171 -13.42 -6.39 -2.48
C ALA A 171 -13.14 -7.86 -2.87
N VAL A 172 -11.87 -8.23 -3.01
CA VAL A 172 -11.45 -9.60 -3.33
C VAL A 172 -11.90 -10.59 -2.25
N LEU A 173 -11.73 -10.25 -0.97
CA LEU A 173 -12.13 -11.09 0.15
C LEU A 173 -13.64 -11.32 0.16
N VAL A 174 -14.43 -10.25 0.03
CA VAL A 174 -15.89 -10.33 -0.01
C VAL A 174 -16.37 -11.17 -1.20
N ALA A 175 -15.82 -10.96 -2.40
CA ALA A 175 -16.19 -11.78 -3.55
C ALA A 175 -15.83 -13.25 -3.37
N GLY A 176 -14.70 -13.56 -2.73
CA GLY A 176 -14.31 -14.93 -2.43
C GLY A 176 -15.08 -15.56 -1.26
N GLY A 177 -16.04 -14.86 -0.66
CA GLY A 177 -16.87 -15.36 0.44
C GLY A 177 -16.22 -15.26 1.82
N ILE A 178 -15.16 -14.45 1.97
CA ILE A 178 -14.49 -14.20 3.24
C ILE A 178 -14.97 -12.86 3.79
N ASP A 179 -15.46 -12.82 5.02
CA ASP A 179 -15.70 -11.56 5.73
C ASP A 179 -14.35 -10.95 6.16
N PRO A 180 -13.95 -9.78 5.62
CA PRO A 180 -12.68 -9.12 5.98
C PRO A 180 -12.67 -8.60 7.43
N HIS A 181 -13.82 -8.58 8.10
CA HIS A 181 -13.97 -8.11 9.49
C HIS A 181 -14.21 -9.23 10.49
N GLN A 182 -14.17 -10.50 10.07
CA GLN A 182 -14.37 -11.61 11.01
C GLN A 182 -13.31 -11.58 12.13
N GLU A 183 -13.72 -11.90 13.35
CA GLU A 183 -12.82 -11.98 14.49
C GLU A 183 -11.89 -13.20 14.37
N ILE A 184 -10.66 -13.05 14.89
CA ILE A 184 -9.66 -14.11 14.91
C ILE A 184 -9.45 -14.52 16.37
N ASP A 185 -9.78 -15.75 16.72
CA ASP A 185 -9.84 -16.26 18.11
C ASP A 185 -8.48 -16.42 18.83
N GLN A 186 -7.34 -15.96 18.29
CA GLN A 186 -6.00 -16.18 18.88
C GLN A 186 -5.09 -14.96 18.81
N GLU A 187 -4.08 -14.92 19.71
CA GLU A 187 -3.06 -13.86 19.85
C GLU A 187 -2.60 -13.36 18.48
N ASP A 188 -3.04 -12.15 18.16
CA ASP A 188 -2.77 -11.51 16.88
C ASP A 188 -1.35 -10.95 16.89
N PRO A 189 -0.43 -11.46 16.04
CA PRO A 189 0.95 -10.99 16.00
C PRO A 189 1.10 -9.55 15.49
N THR A 190 0.01 -8.92 15.05
CA THR A 190 -0.01 -7.51 14.59
C THR A 190 -0.26 -6.52 15.73
N VAL A 191 -0.56 -6.99 16.94
CA VAL A 191 -0.65 -6.16 18.15
C VAL A 191 0.73 -6.08 18.79
N LEU A 192 1.39 -4.92 18.62
CA LEU A 192 2.65 -4.57 19.31
C LEU A 192 2.39 -3.97 20.68
#